data_AF-A0A227J008-F1
#
_entry.id   AF-A0A227J008-F1
#
_cell.length_a   1.000
_cell.length_b   1.000
_cell.length_c   1.000
_cell.angle_alpha   90.00
_cell.angle_beta   90.00
_cell.angle_gamma   90.00
#
_symmetry.space_group_name_H-M   'P 1'
#
loop_
_entity.id
_entity.type
_entity.pdbx_description
1 polymer ?
#
loop_
_entity_poly.entity_id
_entity_poly.type
_entity_poly.pdbx_seq_one_letter_code
_entity_poly.pdbx_strand_id
1 'polypeptide(L)' 'MAADQSPMNKLITEHIDIWTSAVKTKSISGRGSSKKLELYGIKKLRELIIELAIQGKLTASLDFKG' A
#
# COMPACT_ATOMS: atom_id res chain seq x y z
N MET A 1 -20.67 -6.95 17.92
CA MET A 1 -19.33 -6.70 17.37
C MET A 1 -19.36 -6.95 15.86
N ALA A 2 -19.56 -5.92 15.05
CA ALA A 2 -19.43 -6.02 13.60
C ALA A 2 -18.21 -5.21 13.20
N ALA A 3 -17.03 -5.85 13.24
CA ALA A 3 -15.90 -5.34 12.50
C ALA A 3 -16.17 -5.68 11.04
N ASP A 4 -16.85 -4.78 10.33
CA ASP A 4 -16.90 -4.81 8.87
C ASP A 4 -15.48 -4.47 8.37
N GLN A 5 -14.61 -5.47 8.42
CA GLN A 5 -13.34 -5.46 7.75
C GLN A 5 -13.57 -6.15 6.42
N SER A 6 -13.96 -5.34 5.43
CA SER A 6 -13.98 -5.75 4.03
C SER A 6 -12.72 -6.58 3.73
N PRO A 7 -12.82 -7.72 3.02
CA PRO A 7 -11.73 -8.70 2.87
C PRO A 7 -10.42 -8.06 2.37
N MET A 8 -10.52 -6.96 1.62
CA MET A 8 -9.38 -6.17 1.17
C MET A 8 -8.60 -5.49 2.30
N ASN A 9 -9.29 -5.01 3.33
CA ASN A 9 -8.67 -4.33 4.48
C ASN A 9 -7.81 -5.32 5.28
N LYS A 10 -8.31 -6.54 5.47
CA LYS A 10 -7.55 -7.63 6.09
C LYS A 10 -6.33 -8.00 5.27
N LEU A 11 -6.49 -8.23 3.97
CA LEU A 11 -5.37 -8.59 3.08
C LEU A 11 -4.27 -7.51 3.07
N ILE A 12 -4.62 -6.23 3.05
CA ILE A 12 -3.63 -5.15 3.12
C ILE A 12 -2.90 -5.17 4.45
N THR A 13 -3.63 -5.29 5.57
CA THR A 13 -3.06 -5.19 6.92
C THR A 13 -2.23 -6.41 7.29
N GLU A 14 -2.67 -7.63 6.92
CA GLU A 14 -1.95 -8.89 7.17
C GLU A 14 -0.67 -9.02 6.33
N HIS A 15 -0.58 -8.32 5.20
CA HIS A 15 0.57 -8.37 4.31
C HIS A 15 1.41 -7.07 4.32
N ILE A 16 1.23 -6.18 5.30
CA ILE A 16 2.05 -4.95 5.46
C ILE A 16 3.55 -5.26 5.45
N ASP A 17 3.97 -6.33 6.13
CA ASP A 17 5.38 -6.73 6.19
C ASP A 17 5.97 -6.92 4.79
N ILE A 18 5.26 -7.63 3.91
CA ILE A 18 5.65 -7.87 2.51
C ILE A 18 5.79 -6.55 1.76
N TRP A 19 4.85 -5.61 1.93
CA TRP A 19 4.90 -4.30 1.28
C TRP A 19 6.03 -3.42 1.81
N THR A 20 6.36 -3.50 3.10
CA THR A 20 7.45 -2.72 3.70
C THR A 20 8.85 -3.30 3.41
N SER A 21 8.94 -4.62 3.23
CA SER A 21 10.17 -5.36 2.93
C SER A 21 10.52 -5.38 1.44
N ALA A 22 9.53 -5.16 0.56
CA ALA A 22 9.72 -5.16 -0.89
C ALA A 22 10.61 -3.99 -1.36
N VAL A 23 11.90 -4.27 -1.53
CA VAL A 23 12.90 -3.36 -2.10
C VAL A 23 13.20 -3.73 -3.55
N LYS A 24 13.32 -2.73 -4.42
CA LYS A 24 13.69 -2.93 -5.83
C LYS A 24 15.09 -2.41 -6.07
N THR A 25 15.94 -3.26 -6.63
CA THR A 25 17.26 -2.85 -7.09
C THR A 25 17.12 -2.10 -8.41
N LYS A 26 17.51 -0.83 -8.46
CA LYS A 26 17.53 -0.05 -9.69
C LYS A 26 18.82 -0.38 -10.46
N SER A 27 18.70 -0.99 -11.63
CA SER A 27 19.82 -1.18 -12.55
C SER A 27 20.14 0.14 -13.23
N ILE A 28 21.24 0.79 -12.86
CA ILE A 28 21.72 2.00 -13.53
C ILE A 28 23.00 1.60 -14.27
N SER A 29 22.96 1.66 -15.60
CA SER A 29 24.12 1.52 -16.46
C SER A 29 24.93 2.82 -16.40
N GLY A 30 26.00 2.88 -15.61
CA GLY A 30 26.87 4.07 -15.52
C GLY A 30 27.57 4.26 -14.18
N ARG A 31 28.60 5.12 -14.17
CA ARG A 31 29.51 5.38 -13.04
C ARG A 31 28.83 6.30 -12.01
N GLY A 32 28.30 5.72 -10.93
CA GLY A 32 27.70 6.47 -9.80
C GLY A 32 26.71 5.61 -9.00
N SER A 33 27.22 4.75 -8.12
CA SER A 33 26.41 3.82 -7.32
C SER A 33 26.33 4.27 -5.87
N SER A 34 25.34 5.10 -5.53
CA SER A 34 25.09 5.44 -4.11
C SER A 34 23.64 5.26 -3.66
N LYS A 35 22.69 4.95 -4.56
CA LYS A 35 21.27 4.78 -4.22
C LYS A 35 20.60 3.68 -5.07
N LYS A 36 21.16 2.47 -5.03
CA LYS A 36 20.71 1.33 -5.85
C LYS A 36 19.43 0.67 -5.34
N LEU A 37 18.98 0.97 -4.11
CA LEU A 37 17.79 0.40 -3.50
C LEU A 37 16.68 1.43 -3.43
N GLU A 38 15.56 1.12 -4.08
CA GLU A 38 14.33 1.89 -3.95
C GLU A 38 13.34 1.09 -3.08
N LEU A 39 12.72 1.75 -2.10
CA LEU A 39 11.63 1.21 -1.28
C LEU A 39 10.35 1.12 -2.13
N TYR A 40 10.34 0.14 -3.04
CA TYR A 40 9.33 0.01 -4.07
C TYR A 40 7.96 -0.38 -3.51
N GLY A 41 7.94 -1.32 -2.56
CA GLY A 41 6.69 -1.78 -1.96
C GLY A 41 5.95 -0.67 -1.22
N ILE A 42 6.66 0.17 -0.46
CA ILE A 42 6.05 1.33 0.22
C ILE A 42 5.45 2.33 -0.78
N LYS A 43 6.13 2.57 -1.91
CA LYS A 43 5.58 3.43 -2.97
C LYS A 43 4.28 2.85 -3.53
N LYS A 44 4.26 1.55 -3.85
CA LYS A 44 3.08 0.87 -4.39
C LYS A 44 1.93 0.72 -3.39
N LEU A 45 2.24 0.52 -2.12
CA LEU A 45 1.25 0.49 -1.05
C LEU A 45 0.54 1.85 -0.93
N ARG A 46 1.29 2.96 -0.99
CA ARG A 46 0.69 4.31 -0.99
C ARG A 46 -0.21 4.55 -2.19
N GLU A 47 0.22 4.15 -3.40
CA GLU A 47 -0.60 4.24 -4.61
C GLU A 47 -1.91 3.45 -4.45
N LEU A 48 -1.83 2.21 -3.96
CA LEU A 48 -2.99 1.35 -3.74
C LEU A 48 -3.96 1.93 -2.71
N ILE A 49 -3.47 2.42 -1.57
CA ILE A 49 -4.32 3.04 -0.54
C ILE A 49 -5.06 4.26 -1.10
N ILE A 50 -4.38 5.10 -1.88
CA ILE A 50 -4.99 6.27 -2.51
C ILE A 50 -6.05 5.85 -3.52
N GLU A 51 -5.75 4.87 -4.37
CA GLU A 51 -6.71 4.36 -5.37
C GLU A 51 -7.95 3.76 -4.72
N LEU A 52 -7.78 2.99 -3.64
CA LEU A 52 -8.89 2.42 -2.87
C LEU A 52 -9.71 3.48 -2.14
N ALA A 53 -9.08 4.55 -1.66
CA ALA A 53 -9.76 5.69 -1.06
C ALA A 53 -10.59 6.45 -2.09
N ILE A 54 -10.04 6.69 -3.29
CA ILE A 54 -10.75 7.35 -4.40
C ILE A 54 -11.94 6.50 -4.87
N GLN A 55 -11.80 5.17 -4.91
CA GLN A 55 -12.89 4.25 -5.27
C GLN A 55 -13.97 4.10 -4.20
N GLY A 56 -13.81 4.69 -3.00
CA GLY A 56 -14.75 4.49 -1.88
C GLY A 56 -14.73 3.06 -1.30
N LYS A 57 -13.68 2.28 -1.59
CA LYS A 57 -13.49 0.93 -1.02
C LYS A 57 -12.71 0.95 0.29
N LEU A 58 -12.06 2.08 0.59
CA LEU A 58 -11.32 2.33 1.83
C LEU A 58 -12.09 3.23 2.81
N THR A 59 -13.41 3.36 2.63
CA THR A 59 -14.30 4.00 3.60
C THR A 59 -15.04 2.91 4.35
N ALA A 60 -14.78 2.77 5.65
CA ALA A 60 -15.75 2.14 6.53
C ALA A 60 -17.07 2.88 6.31
N SER A 61 -18.13 2.16 5.96
CA SER A 61 -19.47 2.72 5.80
C SER A 61 -19.86 3.44 7.08
N LEU A 62 -19.55 4.72 7.16
CA LEU A 62 -20.12 5.64 8.14
C LEU A 62 -21.38 6.16 7.46
N ASP A 63 -22.42 5.34 7.53
CA ASP A 63 -23.79 5.73 7.23
C ASP A 63 -24.16 6.90 8.17
N PHE A 64 -23.89 8.13 7.72
CA PHE A 64 -24.42 9.33 8.34
C PHE A 64 -25.93 9.34 8.12
N LYS A 65 -26.64 8.74 9.06
CA LYS A 65 -28.09 8.87 9.17
C LYS A 65 -28.40 10.25 9.76
N GLY A 66 -28.63 11.21 8.87
CA GLY A 66 -29.34 12.47 9.15
C GLY A 66 -30.80 12.32 8.79
#